data_AF-A0A259LJR6-F1
#
_entry.id   AF-A0A259LJR6-F1
#
_cell.length_a   1.000
_cell.length_b   1.000
_cell.length_c   1.000
_cell.angle_alpha   90.00
_cell.angle_beta   90.00
_cell.angle_gamma   90.00
#
_symmetry.space_group_name_H-M   'P 1'
#
loop_
_entity.id
_entity.type
_entity.pdbx_description
1 polymer ?
#
loop_
_entity_poly.entity_id
_entity_poly.type
_entity_poly.pdbx_seq_one_letter_code
_entity_poly.pdbx_strand_id
1 'polypeptide(L)'
;MTGHIEGRLAFLKTEIKITDVQESKWSVFADAVRANAKAMMGMREGMMQARDGALPVRLERIEKAMALCQEALQKIKVAVEPLYASFSEEQKRTADQLMVSPMGLF
;
A
#
# COMPACT_ATOMS: atom_id res chain seq x y z
N MET A 1 -11.38 3.05 -10.02
CA MET A 1 -10.46 1.90 -9.83
C MET A 1 -10.11 1.64 -8.35
N THR A 2 -10.97 2.03 -7.39
CA THR A 2 -10.76 1.74 -5.95
C THR A 2 -11.35 0.40 -5.51
N GLY A 3 -12.29 -0.17 -6.29
CA GLY A 3 -12.96 -1.44 -5.96
C GLY A 3 -12.02 -2.65 -5.85
N HIS A 4 -10.86 -2.64 -6.53
CA HIS A 4 -9.87 -3.71 -6.40
C HIS A 4 -9.17 -3.71 -5.04
N ILE A 5 -9.00 -2.54 -4.40
CA ILE A 5 -8.30 -2.43 -3.10
C ILE A 5 -9.17 -2.92 -1.96
N GLU A 6 -10.45 -2.53 -1.91
CA GLU A 6 -11.37 -3.04 -0.88
C GLU A 6 -11.55 -4.56 -0.97
N GLY A 7 -11.68 -5.09 -2.20
CA GLY A 7 -11.75 -6.55 -2.40
C GLY A 7 -10.48 -7.27 -1.94
N ARG A 8 -9.31 -6.69 -2.19
CA ARG A 8 -8.03 -7.24 -1.77
C ARG A 8 -7.82 -7.16 -0.26
N LEU A 9 -8.24 -6.07 0.38
CA LEU A 9 -8.24 -5.93 1.83
C LEU A 9 -9.19 -6.96 2.47
N ALA A 10 -10.40 -7.13 1.95
CA ALA A 10 -11.34 -8.13 2.43
C ALA A 10 -10.80 -9.56 2.28
N PHE A 11 -10.15 -9.86 1.15
CA PHE A 11 -9.45 -11.13 0.93
C PHE A 11 -8.35 -11.36 1.97
N LEU A 12 -7.42 -10.40 2.12
CA LEU A 12 -6.32 -10.51 3.09
C LEU A 12 -6.83 -10.66 4.52
N LYS A 13 -7.87 -9.90 4.91
CA LYS A 13 -8.48 -9.99 6.24
C LYS A 13 -8.99 -11.40 6.54
N THR A 14 -9.62 -12.00 5.53
CA THR A 14 -10.22 -13.35 5.63
C THR A 14 -9.16 -14.43 5.67
N GLU A 15 -8.19 -14.40 4.76
CA GLU A 15 -7.13 -15.40 4.68
C GLU A 15 -6.18 -15.37 5.88
N ILE A 16 -5.83 -14.17 6.37
CA ILE A 16 -5.02 -14.00 7.58
C ILE A 16 -5.83 -14.32 8.84
N LYS A 17 -7.16 -14.48 8.72
CA LYS A 17 -8.07 -14.74 9.86
C LYS A 17 -7.91 -13.68 10.95
N ILE A 18 -8.00 -12.41 10.56
CA ILE A 18 -7.90 -11.29 11.51
C ILE A 18 -8.97 -11.45 12.60
N THR A 19 -8.54 -11.37 13.86
CA THR A 19 -9.41 -11.48 15.03
C THR A 19 -9.94 -10.12 15.47
N ASP A 20 -11.02 -10.11 16.27
CA ASP A 20 -11.61 -8.87 16.79
C ASP A 20 -10.61 -8.01 17.59
N VAL A 21 -9.68 -8.66 18.30
CA VAL A 21 -8.62 -7.98 19.06
C VAL A 21 -7.59 -7.29 18.14
N GLN A 22 -7.42 -7.79 16.92
CA GLN A 22 -6.52 -7.25 15.90
C GLN A 22 -7.21 -6.22 14.99
N GLU A 23 -8.54 -6.06 15.07
CA GLU A 23 -9.34 -5.23 14.16
C GLU A 23 -8.90 -3.76 14.13
N SER A 24 -8.56 -3.19 15.29
CA SER A 24 -8.06 -1.80 15.37
C SER A 24 -6.76 -1.61 14.59
N LYS A 25 -5.82 -2.55 14.72
CA LYS A 25 -4.53 -2.54 14.01
C LYS A 25 -4.73 -2.80 12.51
N TRP A 26 -5.67 -3.69 12.18
CA TRP A 26 -6.06 -3.97 10.81
C TRP A 26 -6.63 -2.72 10.12
N SER A 27 -7.49 -1.95 10.80
CA SER A 27 -8.05 -0.71 10.25
C SER A 27 -6.95 0.30 9.91
N VAL A 28 -5.97 0.50 10.79
CA VAL A 28 -4.84 1.41 10.53
C VAL A 28 -4.04 0.97 9.31
N PHE A 29 -3.77 -0.33 9.17
CA PHE A 29 -3.13 -0.89 7.98
C PHE A 29 -3.97 -0.69 6.72
N ALA A 30 -5.27 -0.99 6.78
CA ALA A 30 -6.20 -0.83 5.65
C ALA A 30 -6.27 0.63 5.17
N ASP A 31 -6.29 1.58 6.10
CA ASP A 31 -6.29 3.02 5.78
C ASP A 31 -4.98 3.45 5.12
N ALA A 32 -3.83 2.93 5.57
CA ALA A 32 -2.55 3.18 4.93
C ALA A 32 -2.51 2.63 3.49
N VAL A 33 -3.06 1.44 3.25
CA VAL A 33 -3.16 0.84 1.90
C VAL A 33 -4.09 1.67 1.00
N ARG A 34 -5.23 2.14 1.51
CA ARG A 34 -6.14 3.05 0.76
C ARG A 34 -5.45 4.36 0.40
N ALA A 35 -4.70 4.94 1.34
CA ALA A 35 -3.92 6.15 1.10
C ALA A 35 -2.85 5.93 0.01
N ASN A 36 -2.15 4.80 0.03
CA ASN A 36 -1.18 4.42 -1.00
C ASN A 36 -1.83 4.27 -2.37
N ALA A 37 -2.99 3.62 -2.45
CA ALA A 37 -3.72 3.52 -3.71
C ALA A 37 -4.06 4.89 -4.30
N LYS A 38 -4.43 5.86 -3.46
CA LYS A 38 -4.66 7.25 -3.89
C LYS A 38 -3.36 7.91 -4.36
N ALA A 39 -2.25 7.70 -3.66
CA ALA A 39 -0.94 8.19 -4.07
C ALA A 39 -0.49 7.60 -5.41
N MET A 40 -0.70 6.31 -5.64
CA MET A 40 -0.40 5.63 -6.91
C MET A 40 -1.23 6.16 -8.09
N MET A 41 -2.50 6.51 -7.85
CA MET A 41 -3.30 7.22 -8.87
C MET A 41 -2.70 8.59 -9.20
N GLY A 42 -2.30 9.36 -8.17
CA GLY A 42 -1.59 10.63 -8.35
C GLY A 42 -0.25 10.48 -9.06
N MET A 43 0.51 9.43 -8.78
CA MET A 43 1.76 9.11 -9.48
C MET A 43 1.48 8.87 -10.97
N ARG A 44 0.46 8.06 -11.29
CA ARG A 44 0.08 7.77 -12.67
C ARG A 44 -0.35 9.04 -13.42
N GLU A 45 -1.09 9.93 -12.79
CA GLU A 45 -1.45 11.23 -13.35
C GLU A 45 -0.23 12.13 -13.56
N GLY A 46 0.66 12.23 -12.56
CA GLY A 46 1.91 12.99 -12.67
C GLY A 46 2.83 12.49 -13.78
N MET A 47 2.92 11.17 -13.95
CA MET A 47 3.66 10.52 -15.03
C MET A 47 3.04 10.76 -16.41
N MET A 48 1.70 10.81 -16.52
CA MET A 48 1.03 11.20 -17.75
C MET A 48 1.30 12.66 -18.11
N GLN A 49 1.24 13.57 -17.13
CA GLN A 49 1.56 14.98 -17.32
C GLN A 49 3.05 15.22 -17.61
N ALA A 50 3.94 14.36 -17.12
CA ALA A 50 5.38 14.40 -17.42
C ALA A 50 5.74 13.95 -18.85
N ARG A 51 4.75 13.59 -19.69
CA ARG A 51 4.97 13.36 -21.13
C ARG A 51 5.11 14.67 -21.91
N ASP A 52 4.52 15.74 -21.40
CA ASP A 52 4.51 17.05 -22.04
C ASP A 52 5.44 18.04 -21.31
N GLY A 53 6.28 18.75 -22.08
CA GLY A 53 7.18 19.79 -21.56
C GLY A 53 8.67 19.50 -21.75
N ALA A 54 9.51 20.48 -21.37
CA ALA A 54 10.96 20.37 -21.46
C ALA A 54 11.53 19.31 -20.50
N LEU A 55 12.66 18.70 -20.87
CA LEU A 55 13.29 17.60 -20.12
C LEU A 55 13.44 17.87 -18.60
N PRO A 56 13.89 19.06 -18.13
CA PRO A 56 14.02 19.32 -16.69
C PRO A 56 12.68 19.27 -15.94
N VAL A 57 11.63 19.85 -16.53
CA VAL A 57 10.27 19.86 -15.95
C VAL A 57 9.71 18.44 -15.87
N ARG A 58 10.00 17.60 -16.86
CA ARG A 58 9.59 16.19 -16.86
C ARG A 58 10.28 15.42 -15.74
N LEU A 59 11.59 15.64 -15.53
CA LEU A 59 12.34 15.00 -14.44
C LEU A 59 11.82 15.43 -13.06
N GLU A 60 11.56 16.71 -12.83
CA GLU A 60 10.97 17.18 -11.57
C GLU A 60 9.60 16.55 -11.28
N ARG A 61 8.76 16.38 -12.31
CA ARG A 61 7.44 15.73 -12.17
C ARG A 61 7.58 14.25 -11.84
N ILE A 62 8.51 13.55 -12.49
CA ILE A 62 8.83 12.14 -12.20
C ILE A 62 9.32 11.99 -10.76
N GLU A 63 10.26 12.84 -10.33
CA GLU A 63 10.82 12.83 -8.97
C GLU A 63 9.73 13.03 -7.91
N LYS A 64 8.88 14.04 -8.07
CA LYS A 64 7.75 14.29 -7.14
C LYS A 64 6.79 13.10 -7.08
N ALA A 65 6.50 12.49 -8.22
CA ALA A 65 5.63 11.32 -8.28
C ALA A 65 6.25 10.10 -7.56
N MET A 66 7.56 9.87 -7.71
CA MET A 66 8.27 8.81 -7.00
C MET A 66 8.35 9.07 -5.49
N ALA A 67 8.59 10.32 -5.07
CA ALA A 67 8.62 10.69 -3.67
C ALA A 67 7.28 10.42 -2.96
N LEU A 68 6.15 10.70 -3.63
CA LEU A 68 4.82 10.39 -3.11
C LEU A 68 4.60 8.88 -2.88
N CYS A 69 5.05 8.04 -3.82
CA CYS A 69 4.96 6.59 -3.64
C CYS A 69 5.88 6.08 -2.53
N GLN A 70 7.07 6.67 -2.38
CA GLN A 70 7.99 6.32 -1.30
C GLN A 70 7.38 6.66 0.07
N GLU A 71 6.80 7.85 0.24
CA GLU A 71 6.15 8.25 1.48
C GLU A 71 4.98 7.33 1.82
N ALA A 72 4.18 6.95 0.81
CA ALA A 72 3.06 6.05 0.99
C ALA A 72 3.50 4.63 1.39
N LEU A 73 4.56 4.10 0.78
CA LEU A 73 5.14 2.81 1.18
C LEU A 73 5.68 2.84 2.61
N GLN A 74 6.30 3.95 3.02
CA GLN A 74 6.77 4.13 4.39
C GLN A 74 5.61 4.09 5.39
N LYS A 75 4.48 4.72 5.07
CA LYS A 75 3.26 4.66 5.92
C LYS A 75 2.71 3.25 6.05
N ILE A 76 2.68 2.48 4.95
CA ILE A 76 2.28 1.06 5.00
C ILE A 76 3.22 0.26 5.91
N LYS A 77 4.55 0.47 5.78
CA LYS A 77 5.53 -0.22 6.61
C LYS A 77 5.31 0.05 8.11
N VAL A 78 5.13 1.31 8.48
CA VAL A 78 4.86 1.69 9.88
C VAL A 78 3.53 1.11 10.38
N ALA A 79 2.50 1.04 9.53
CA ALA A 79 1.19 0.49 9.90
C ALA A 79 1.17 -1.04 10.01
N VAL A 80 1.96 -1.74 9.20
CA VAL A 80 1.99 -3.22 9.21
C VAL A 80 2.82 -3.78 10.36
N GLU A 81 3.84 -3.08 10.83
CA GLU A 81 4.70 -3.51 11.96
C GLU A 81 3.90 -3.92 13.22
N PRO A 82 3.02 -3.08 13.80
CA PRO A 82 2.25 -3.44 15.00
C PRO A 82 1.19 -4.51 14.74
N LEU A 83 0.67 -4.59 13.50
CA LEU A 83 -0.28 -5.60 13.07
C LEU A 83 0.41 -6.98 12.99
N TYR A 84 1.54 -7.06 12.29
CA TYR A 84 2.33 -8.28 12.16
C TYR A 84 2.89 -8.78 13.49
N ALA A 85 3.31 -7.86 14.38
CA ALA A 85 3.73 -8.22 15.74
C ALA A 85 2.60 -8.85 16.58
N SER A 86 1.33 -8.60 16.22
CA SER A 86 0.17 -9.18 16.92
C SER A 86 -0.31 -10.51 16.34
N PHE A 87 0.29 -10.98 15.25
CA PHE A 87 -0.08 -12.22 14.59
C PHE A 87 0.50 -13.45 15.28
N SER A 88 -0.25 -14.55 15.23
CA SER A 88 0.30 -15.89 15.54
C SER A 88 1.26 -16.36 14.44
N GLU A 89 2.03 -17.41 14.69
CA GLU A 89 2.96 -17.96 13.69
C GLU A 89 2.25 -18.44 12.40
N GLU A 90 1.03 -18.97 12.51
CA GLU A 90 0.21 -19.33 11.33
C GLU A 90 -0.18 -18.07 10.54
N GLN A 91 -0.65 -17.03 11.23
CA GLN A 91 -1.05 -15.78 10.60
C GLN A 91 0.14 -15.07 9.94
N LYS A 92 1.31 -15.07 10.57
CA LYS A 92 2.55 -14.51 9.99
C LYS A 92 2.94 -15.23 8.71
N ARG A 93 2.93 -16.57 8.70
CA ARG A 93 3.23 -17.35 7.49
C ARG A 93 2.28 -16.99 6.34
N THR A 94 0.98 -16.88 6.62
CA THR A 94 -0.01 -16.48 5.61
C THR A 94 0.19 -15.04 5.15
N ALA A 95 0.47 -14.12 6.08
CA ALA A 95 0.80 -12.74 5.75
C ALA A 95 2.05 -12.63 4.85
N ASP A 96 3.13 -13.35 5.16
CA ASP A 96 4.36 -13.35 4.37
C ASP A 96 4.11 -13.86 2.94
N GLN A 97 3.22 -14.85 2.76
CA GLN A 97 2.86 -15.40 1.45
C GLN A 97 1.95 -14.47 0.63
N LEU A 98 1.01 -13.78 1.28
CA LEU A 98 -0.06 -13.04 0.60
C LEU A 98 0.20 -11.54 0.47
N MET A 99 0.95 -10.96 1.41
CA MET A 99 1.25 -9.53 1.44
C MET A 99 2.46 -9.22 0.57
N VAL A 100 3.54 -10.01 0.62
CA VAL A 100 4.74 -9.78 -0.19
C VAL A 100 4.56 -10.37 -1.58
N SER A 101 4.31 -9.53 -2.59
CA SER A 101 4.44 -9.94 -3.99
C SER A 101 5.79 -9.46 -4.55
N PRO A 102 6.45 -10.20 -5.47
CA PRO A 102 7.73 -9.81 -6.08
C PRO A 102 7.72 -8.43 -6.78
N MET A 103 6.54 -7.87 -7.01
CA MET A 103 6.31 -6.54 -7.61
C MET A 103 5.97 -5.45 -6.58
N GLY A 104 6.01 -5.74 -5.28
CA GLY A 104 5.67 -4.81 -4.19
C GLY A 104 4.37 -5.16 -3.45
N LEU A 105 4.18 -4.52 -2.30
CA LEU A 105 2.97 -4.57 -1.48
C LEU A 105 1.94 -3.60 -2.10
N PHE A 106 1.32 -4.02 -3.19
CA PHE A 106 0.41 -3.23 -4.05
C PHE A 106 1.05 -2.09 -4.85
#